data_AF-A0A8K0TKW6-F1
#
_entry.id   AF-A0A8K0TKW6-F1
#
_cell.length_a   1.000
_cell.length_b   1.000
_cell.length_c   1.000
_cell.angle_alpha   90.00
_cell.angle_beta   90.00
_cell.angle_gamma   90.00
#
_symmetry.space_group_name_H-M   'P 1'
#
loop_
_entity.id
_entity.type
_entity.pdbx_description
1 polymer ?
#
loop_
_entity_poly.entity_id
_entity_poly.type
_entity_poly.pdbx_seq_one_letter_code
_entity_poly.pdbx_strand_id
1 'polypeptide(L)'
;MSTIASPRDPSAAPLSRRISNQPLTPTGSNRPSLDLPRSATTSPGPSTPTLSVAAAFPQNKRANRAALREYYNLKKQQAAATPSLEVTQHSEVSASEIDVPDFDADAYVTKALEGSSLEELLRIYARVLGEVRALDAEKKALVYDNYSKLISATETIRKMRANMDPLNPMASTLDPAIAQIYSQASAIRDSLRKSVPAPDSDETLQKEAAEKQRRAKKLAREVLDTPERLRKLAAEGKMLEARRQWEMPRRLLESWKAKGVGGKDVLECLAEGDAAVGRVASPSVGTESSRSSRDE
;
A
#
# COMPACT_ATOMS: atom_id res chain seq x y z
N MET A 1 40.62 33.12 -57.93
CA MET A 1 41.31 32.55 -56.75
C MET A 1 41.10 31.05 -56.81
N SER A 2 42.20 30.29 -56.87
CA SER A 2 42.28 28.96 -57.48
C SER A 2 42.25 27.79 -56.47
N THR A 3 41.70 26.65 -56.92
CA THR A 3 42.15 25.24 -56.77
C THR A 3 42.18 24.52 -55.40
N ILE A 4 41.24 23.57 -55.24
CA ILE A 4 41.39 22.11 -54.98
C ILE A 4 42.70 21.59 -54.37
N ALA A 5 42.61 20.82 -53.26
CA ALA A 5 43.37 19.58 -53.07
C ALA A 5 42.77 18.69 -51.95
N SER A 6 42.65 17.39 -52.26
CA SER A 6 42.15 16.29 -51.44
C SER A 6 43.34 15.50 -50.79
N PRO A 7 43.10 14.44 -49.99
CA PRO A 7 43.97 13.93 -48.90
C PRO A 7 45.00 12.86 -49.31
N ARG A 8 45.98 12.59 -48.43
CA ARG A 8 46.96 11.46 -48.39
C ARG A 8 47.79 11.60 -47.11
N ASP A 9 48.36 10.61 -46.42
CA ASP A 9 48.30 9.14 -46.28
C ASP A 9 49.23 8.83 -45.04
N PRO A 10 49.24 7.60 -44.48
CA PRO A 10 49.95 7.26 -43.25
C PRO A 10 51.40 6.78 -43.47
N SER A 11 52.10 6.58 -42.34
CA SER A 11 53.39 5.89 -42.12
C SER A 11 54.61 6.79 -41.90
N ALA A 12 55.05 6.82 -40.63
CA ALA A 12 56.45 6.70 -40.24
C ALA A 12 56.54 6.49 -38.71
N ALA A 13 56.69 5.23 -38.29
CA ALA A 13 57.50 4.91 -37.11
C ALA A 13 58.99 5.07 -37.51
N PRO A 14 60.03 5.11 -36.63
CA PRO A 14 60.06 4.32 -35.39
C PRO A 14 60.93 4.86 -34.21
N LEU A 15 60.97 4.05 -33.14
CA LEU A 15 62.00 3.95 -32.09
C LEU A 15 62.04 5.02 -30.98
N SER A 16 61.57 4.64 -29.77
CA SER A 16 62.49 4.51 -28.62
C SER A 16 61.87 3.80 -27.40
N ARG A 17 62.42 2.61 -27.14
CA ARG A 17 62.83 2.07 -25.83
C ARG A 17 61.85 2.13 -24.65
N ARG A 18 61.13 1.02 -24.48
CA ARG A 18 60.43 0.62 -23.26
C ARG A 18 61.46 0.09 -22.24
N ILE A 19 61.66 0.79 -21.13
CA ILE A 19 62.35 0.25 -19.95
C ILE A 19 61.32 0.13 -18.83
N SER A 20 61.24 -1.09 -18.33
CA SER A 20 60.42 -1.57 -17.23
C SER A 20 60.88 -0.98 -15.90
N ASN A 21 59.99 -0.35 -15.13
CA ASN A 21 60.21 -0.07 -13.71
C ASN A 21 59.05 -0.64 -12.88
N GLN A 22 59.34 -1.73 -12.16
CA GLN A 22 58.57 -2.19 -11.00
C GLN A 22 58.67 -1.18 -9.86
N PRO A 23 57.66 -1.08 -8.98
CA PRO A 23 57.83 -0.52 -7.65
C PRO A 23 58.15 -1.63 -6.62
N LEU A 24 59.32 -1.53 -6.01
CA LEU A 24 59.68 -2.24 -4.77
C LEU A 24 58.92 -1.58 -3.60
N THR A 25 58.15 -2.37 -2.84
CA THR A 25 57.55 -1.95 -1.57
C THR A 25 58.32 -2.60 -0.42
N PRO A 26 58.70 -1.86 0.63
CA PRO A 26 59.20 -2.46 1.86
C PRO A 26 58.03 -2.91 2.74
N THR A 27 58.16 -4.14 3.20
CA THR A 27 57.34 -4.87 4.15
C THR A 27 57.29 -4.18 5.52
N GLY A 28 56.08 -4.01 6.05
CA GLY A 28 55.82 -3.49 7.39
C GLY A 28 54.48 -4.02 7.92
N SER A 29 54.50 -5.27 8.35
CA SER A 29 53.38 -6.00 8.96
C SER A 29 53.06 -5.46 10.36
N ASN A 30 51.83 -5.01 10.59
CA ASN A 30 51.00 -5.33 11.77
C ASN A 30 49.62 -4.66 11.64
N ARG A 31 48.68 -5.32 10.95
CA ARG A 31 47.24 -5.10 11.13
C ARG A 31 46.52 -6.45 11.08
N PRO A 32 45.75 -6.82 12.13
CA PRO A 32 44.94 -8.02 12.10
C PRO A 32 43.72 -7.78 11.20
N SER A 33 43.68 -8.48 10.07
CA SER A 33 42.53 -8.53 9.16
C SER A 33 41.48 -9.49 9.72
N LEU A 34 40.32 -8.96 10.08
CA LEU A 34 39.15 -9.72 10.52
C LEU A 34 38.35 -10.08 9.28
N ASP A 35 38.67 -11.24 8.69
CA ASP A 35 37.92 -11.83 7.58
C ASP A 35 36.58 -12.37 8.12
N LEU A 36 35.47 -11.81 7.65
CA LEU A 36 34.12 -12.39 7.82
C LEU A 36 33.74 -13.09 6.52
N PRO A 37 33.26 -14.35 6.57
CA PRO A 37 33.00 -15.13 5.36
C PRO A 37 31.76 -14.61 4.62
N ARG A 38 31.92 -14.48 3.29
CA ARG A 38 30.84 -14.33 2.32
C ARG A 38 29.94 -15.58 2.35
N SER A 39 28.69 -15.44 2.78
CA SER A 39 27.66 -16.44 2.51
C SER A 39 27.14 -16.28 1.08
N ALA A 40 27.44 -17.27 0.26
CA ALA A 40 26.72 -17.55 -0.97
C ALA A 40 25.30 -18.06 -0.63
N THR A 41 24.27 -17.49 -1.24
CA THR A 41 22.95 -18.13 -1.32
C THR A 41 22.20 -17.65 -2.57
N THR A 42 22.33 -18.46 -3.61
CA THR A 42 21.32 -18.93 -4.56
C THR A 42 19.88 -18.40 -4.36
N SER A 43 19.33 -17.79 -5.42
CA SER A 43 17.88 -17.56 -5.62
C SER A 43 17.13 -18.88 -5.87
N PRO A 44 15.85 -19.01 -5.45
CA PRO A 44 14.79 -18.96 -6.48
C PRO A 44 13.41 -18.41 -6.04
N GLY A 45 12.74 -17.69 -6.97
CA GLY A 45 11.29 -17.76 -7.25
C GLY A 45 10.26 -17.00 -6.37
N PRO A 46 9.30 -16.24 -6.95
CA PRO A 46 8.19 -15.62 -6.20
C PRO A 46 6.90 -16.43 -6.28
N SER A 47 6.24 -16.65 -5.14
CA SER A 47 4.82 -17.01 -5.05
C SER A 47 4.24 -16.44 -3.76
N THR A 48 3.22 -15.60 -3.88
CA THR A 48 2.32 -15.17 -2.79
C THR A 48 1.08 -16.09 -2.74
N PRO A 49 0.14 -16.00 -1.78
CA PRO A 49 0.04 -15.17 -0.55
C PRO A 49 -0.32 -15.97 0.72
N THR A 50 -0.17 -15.42 1.94
CA THR A 50 -1.13 -15.59 3.06
C THR A 50 -0.84 -14.60 4.20
N LEU A 51 -1.92 -14.12 4.82
CA LEU A 51 -1.94 -13.26 6.01
C LEU A 51 -1.90 -14.13 7.28
N SER A 52 -0.97 -13.85 8.23
CA SER A 52 -1.18 -14.12 9.66
C SER A 52 -0.13 -13.44 10.57
N VAL A 53 -0.64 -12.46 11.33
CA VAL A 53 -0.40 -12.09 12.75
C VAL A 53 0.90 -12.49 13.47
N ALA A 54 1.62 -11.42 13.88
CA ALA A 54 2.37 -11.18 15.14
C ALA A 54 3.37 -12.20 15.73
N ALA A 55 4.65 -11.80 15.83
CA ALA A 55 5.39 -11.55 17.09
C ALA A 55 6.91 -11.33 16.84
N ALA A 56 7.54 -10.48 17.66
CA ALA A 56 8.96 -10.06 17.71
C ALA A 56 9.38 -9.10 16.56
N PHE A 57 9.80 -7.85 16.76
CA PHE A 57 10.91 -7.35 17.61
C PHE A 57 10.74 -5.85 17.95
N PRO A 58 10.95 -5.39 19.21
CA PRO A 58 11.09 -3.96 19.50
C PRO A 58 12.41 -3.64 20.25
N GLN A 59 13.57 -4.13 19.80
CA GLN A 59 14.85 -3.87 20.52
C GLN A 59 15.82 -2.94 19.75
N ASN A 60 15.81 -2.93 18.42
CA ASN A 60 16.80 -2.15 17.65
C ASN A 60 16.57 -0.63 17.62
N LYS A 61 15.34 -0.15 17.82
CA LYS A 61 15.06 1.30 17.77
C LYS A 61 15.62 2.04 18.98
N ARG A 62 15.71 1.41 20.15
CA ARG A 62 16.21 2.04 21.39
C ARG A 62 17.74 2.10 21.41
N ALA A 63 18.41 1.04 20.95
CA ALA A 63 19.88 1.01 20.83
C ALA A 63 20.38 2.07 19.83
N ASN A 64 19.73 2.18 18.67
CA ASN A 64 20.11 3.19 17.67
C ASN A 64 19.86 4.63 18.19
N ARG A 65 18.77 4.86 18.94
CA ARG A 65 18.50 6.14 19.61
C ARG A 65 19.49 6.48 20.73
N ALA A 66 20.16 5.48 21.32
CA ALA A 66 21.17 5.65 22.35
C ALA A 66 22.53 5.94 21.70
N ALA A 67 22.93 5.16 20.69
CA ALA A 67 24.16 5.39 19.93
C ALA A 67 24.20 6.79 19.30
N LEU A 68 23.07 7.26 18.76
CA LEU A 68 22.99 8.64 18.23
C LEU A 68 23.10 9.69 19.35
N ARG A 69 22.57 9.43 20.55
CA ARG A 69 22.72 10.36 21.68
C ARG A 69 24.15 10.45 22.18
N GLU A 70 24.88 9.34 22.16
CA GLU A 70 26.28 9.27 22.54
C GLU A 70 27.19 9.90 21.48
N TYR A 71 26.93 9.62 20.20
CA TYR A 71 27.65 10.23 19.07
C TYR A 71 27.55 11.77 19.06
N TYR A 72 26.37 12.31 19.39
CA TYR A 72 26.14 13.76 19.48
C TYR A 72 26.31 14.33 20.90
N ASN A 73 26.85 13.55 21.86
CA ASN A 73 27.08 13.98 23.25
C ASN A 73 25.87 14.61 23.97
N LEU A 74 24.65 14.29 23.54
CA LEU A 74 23.42 15.00 23.93
C LEU A 74 23.07 14.83 25.43
N LYS A 75 23.64 13.81 26.09
CA LYS A 75 23.47 13.56 27.53
C LYS A 75 24.38 14.42 28.40
N LYS A 76 25.54 14.87 27.89
CA LYS A 76 26.49 15.71 28.62
C LYS A 76 25.94 17.13 28.85
N GLN A 77 25.00 17.56 28.00
CA GLN A 77 24.36 18.88 28.02
C GLN A 77 23.14 19.00 28.95
N GLN A 78 22.64 17.91 29.56
CA GLN A 78 21.46 17.96 30.45
C GLN A 78 21.81 18.11 31.94
N ALA A 79 23.09 18.07 32.31
CA ALA A 79 23.55 18.30 33.69
C ALA A 79 24.12 19.73 33.91
N ALA A 80 24.22 20.53 32.86
CA ALA A 80 24.58 21.95 32.95
C ALA A 80 23.45 22.76 32.29
N ALA A 81 22.95 23.76 33.00
CA ALA A 81 21.84 24.61 32.57
C ALA A 81 22.03 25.20 31.16
N THR A 82 20.92 25.29 30.41
CA THR A 82 20.66 26.12 29.21
C THR A 82 21.68 26.08 28.04
N PRO A 83 21.33 25.53 26.86
CA PRO A 83 22.20 25.63 25.69
C PRO A 83 21.95 26.93 24.91
N SER A 84 22.85 27.92 25.06
CA SER A 84 23.11 28.89 24.00
C SER A 84 23.94 28.20 22.91
N LEU A 85 23.53 28.32 21.65
CA LEU A 85 24.31 27.89 20.50
C LEU A 85 25.44 28.89 20.26
N GLU A 86 26.49 28.83 21.07
CA GLU A 86 27.74 29.55 20.79
C GLU A 86 28.63 28.64 19.93
N VAL A 87 28.59 28.92 18.63
CA VAL A 87 29.63 28.52 17.67
C VAL A 87 30.82 29.43 17.91
N THR A 88 31.57 29.22 18.98
CA THR A 88 32.87 29.87 19.17
C THR A 88 33.73 29.03 20.12
N GLN A 89 34.97 28.78 19.70
CA GLN A 89 36.11 28.39 20.56
C GLN A 89 36.18 26.93 21.04
N HIS A 90 36.51 26.03 20.13
CA HIS A 90 37.31 24.84 20.47
C HIS A 90 38.48 24.69 19.50
N SER A 91 39.33 25.72 19.39
CA SER A 91 40.74 25.49 19.09
C SER A 91 41.42 25.39 20.45
N GLU A 92 41.92 24.21 20.82
CA GLU A 92 42.64 23.98 22.09
C GLU A 92 44.02 24.67 22.12
N VAL A 93 44.33 25.48 21.10
CA VAL A 93 45.56 26.25 20.99
C VAL A 93 45.29 27.67 21.44
N SER A 94 45.88 28.06 22.56
CA SER A 94 45.90 29.45 23.03
C SER A 94 46.42 30.36 21.91
N ALA A 95 45.66 31.40 21.56
CA ALA A 95 46.06 32.37 20.55
C ALA A 95 47.44 32.95 20.89
N SER A 96 48.39 32.81 19.95
CA SER A 96 49.75 33.31 20.09
C SER A 96 49.77 34.84 19.92
N GLU A 97 50.81 35.51 20.42
CA GLU A 97 51.04 36.95 20.16
C GLU A 97 51.15 37.25 18.65
N ILE A 98 51.48 36.24 17.84
CA ILE A 98 51.58 36.31 16.38
C ILE A 98 50.19 36.23 15.69
N ASP A 99 49.17 35.73 16.39
CA ASP A 99 47.83 35.52 15.83
C ASP A 99 46.90 36.74 16.01
N VAL A 100 47.43 37.85 16.54
CA VAL A 100 46.67 39.09 16.77
C VAL A 100 46.39 39.79 15.42
N PRO A 101 45.18 40.32 15.19
CA PRO A 101 44.81 40.92 13.90
C PRO A 101 45.69 42.11 13.48
N ASP A 102 46.22 42.87 14.44
CA ASP A 102 47.11 44.02 14.22
C ASP A 102 48.60 43.64 14.41
N PHE A 103 48.98 42.41 14.08
CA PHE A 103 50.36 41.93 14.25
C PHE A 103 51.35 42.72 13.37
N ASP A 104 52.31 43.38 14.03
CA ASP A 104 53.45 44.04 13.39
C ASP A 104 54.69 43.14 13.43
N ALA A 105 55.04 42.60 12.27
CA ALA A 105 56.18 41.69 12.12
C ALA A 105 57.52 42.37 12.43
N ASP A 106 57.69 43.63 12.03
CA ASP A 106 58.97 44.33 12.18
C ASP A 106 59.24 44.68 13.65
N ALA A 107 58.20 45.14 14.36
CA ALA A 107 58.25 45.38 15.80
C ALA A 107 58.47 44.09 16.61
N TYR A 108 57.84 42.98 16.20
CA TYR A 108 58.02 41.68 16.86
C TYR A 108 59.46 41.15 16.68
N VAL A 109 60.01 41.25 15.48
CA VAL A 109 61.38 40.80 15.18
C VAL A 109 62.41 41.68 15.90
N THR A 110 62.25 43.00 15.92
CA THR A 110 63.15 43.90 16.68
C THR A 110 63.11 43.59 18.16
N LYS A 111 61.93 43.45 18.77
CA LYS A 111 61.77 43.05 20.17
C LYS A 111 62.41 41.69 20.48
N ALA A 112 62.28 40.72 19.56
CA ALA A 112 62.91 39.41 19.71
C ALA A 112 64.45 39.50 19.64
N LEU A 113 65.00 40.29 18.70
CA LEU A 113 66.44 40.47 18.55
C LEU A 113 67.09 41.21 19.73
N GLU A 114 66.38 42.17 20.32
CA GLU A 114 66.86 42.93 21.48
C GLU A 114 66.79 42.14 22.79
N GLY A 115 65.77 41.29 22.95
CA GLY A 115 65.44 40.64 24.22
C GLY A 115 65.82 39.17 24.35
N SER A 116 66.22 38.49 23.27
CA SER A 116 66.48 37.04 23.30
C SER A 116 67.91 36.68 22.92
N SER A 117 68.39 35.56 23.47
CA SER A 117 69.68 34.99 23.13
C SER A 117 69.65 34.33 21.74
N LEU A 118 70.82 34.13 21.12
CA LEU A 118 70.92 33.47 19.81
C LEU A 118 70.29 32.05 19.81
N GLU A 119 70.43 31.32 20.91
CA GLU A 119 69.83 29.99 21.06
C GLU A 119 68.30 30.05 21.07
N GLU A 120 67.73 31.02 21.80
CA GLU A 120 66.28 31.25 21.82
C GLU A 120 65.76 31.66 20.44
N LEU A 121 66.49 32.54 19.75
CA LEU A 121 66.14 32.95 18.39
C LEU A 121 66.12 31.77 17.40
N LEU A 122 67.09 30.86 17.51
CA LEU A 122 67.12 29.63 16.70
C LEU A 122 65.96 28.69 17.03
N ARG A 123 65.58 28.56 18.31
CA ARG A 123 64.41 27.77 18.72
C ARG A 123 63.11 28.39 18.18
N ILE A 124 62.96 29.72 18.26
CA ILE A 124 61.82 30.45 17.69
C ILE A 124 61.77 30.23 16.17
N TYR A 125 62.89 30.37 15.46
CA TYR A 125 62.97 30.11 14.03
C TYR A 125 62.53 28.69 13.67
N ALA A 126 63.06 27.68 14.35
CA ALA A 126 62.71 26.29 14.10
C ALA A 126 61.22 26.00 14.37
N ARG A 127 60.67 26.60 15.43
CA ARG A 127 59.25 26.52 15.78
C ARG A 127 58.37 27.15 14.69
N VAL A 128 58.61 28.41 14.33
CA VAL A 128 57.83 29.13 13.31
C VAL A 128 57.93 28.42 11.96
N LEU A 129 59.11 27.92 11.59
CA LEU A 129 59.29 27.16 10.36
C LEU A 129 58.49 25.84 10.37
N GLY A 130 58.38 25.19 11.53
CA GLY A 130 57.53 24.02 11.74
C GLY A 130 56.05 24.35 11.59
N GLU A 131 55.60 25.42 12.26
CA GLU A 131 54.22 25.92 12.21
C GLU A 131 53.80 26.31 10.79
N VAL A 132 54.66 27.03 10.03
CA VAL A 132 54.40 27.38 8.62
C VAL A 132 54.17 26.14 7.75
N ARG A 133 54.99 25.09 7.93
CA ARG A 133 54.83 23.84 7.18
C ARG A 133 53.57 23.08 7.60
N ALA A 134 53.26 23.07 8.89
CA ALA A 134 52.04 22.45 9.41
C ALA A 134 50.78 23.15 8.86
N LEU A 135 50.75 24.48 8.88
CA LEU A 135 49.65 25.28 8.34
C LEU A 135 49.50 25.11 6.82
N ASP A 136 50.59 25.01 6.06
CA ASP A 136 50.50 24.71 4.62
C ASP A 136 49.93 23.31 4.36
N ALA A 137 50.33 22.31 5.15
CA ALA A 137 49.78 20.97 5.07
C ALA A 137 48.29 20.94 5.44
N GLU A 138 47.88 21.64 6.50
CA GLU A 138 46.50 21.76 6.93
C GLU A 138 45.64 22.47 5.88
N LYS A 139 46.12 23.60 5.33
CA LYS A 139 45.46 24.31 4.23
C LYS A 139 45.21 23.37 3.05
N LYS A 140 46.21 22.59 2.65
CA LYS A 140 46.06 21.59 1.57
C LYS A 140 45.03 20.54 1.96
N ALA A 141 45.10 19.99 3.18
CA ALA A 141 44.15 18.99 3.66
C ALA A 141 42.69 19.51 3.64
N LEU A 142 42.45 20.75 4.09
CA LEU A 142 41.14 21.38 4.05
C LEU A 142 40.61 21.55 2.63
N VAL A 143 41.48 21.97 1.71
CA VAL A 143 41.14 22.10 0.29
C VAL A 143 40.78 20.75 -0.32
N TYR A 144 41.56 19.70 -0.04
CA TYR A 144 41.26 18.34 -0.52
C TYR A 144 39.97 17.78 0.07
N ASP A 145 39.73 17.97 1.36
CA ASP A 145 38.50 17.54 2.02
C ASP A 145 37.29 18.28 1.45
N ASN A 146 37.38 19.60 1.25
CA ASN A 146 36.30 20.38 0.66
C ASN A 146 36.00 19.95 -0.79
N TYR A 147 37.01 19.82 -1.65
CA TYR A 147 36.81 19.35 -3.01
C TYR A 147 36.31 17.91 -3.05
N SER A 148 36.83 17.02 -2.20
CA SER A 148 36.34 15.64 -2.10
C SER A 148 34.86 15.60 -1.72
N LYS A 149 34.44 16.42 -0.74
CA LYS A 149 33.04 16.58 -0.34
C LYS A 149 32.18 17.10 -1.49
N LEU A 150 32.60 18.15 -2.20
CA LEU A 150 31.87 18.69 -3.35
C LEU A 150 31.74 17.66 -4.48
N ILE A 151 32.81 16.93 -4.79
CA ILE A 151 32.79 15.87 -5.80
C ILE A 151 31.84 14.74 -5.36
N SER A 152 31.90 14.31 -4.10
CA SER A 152 30.99 13.28 -3.58
C SER A 152 29.52 13.72 -3.60
N ALA A 153 29.23 15.00 -3.31
CA ALA A 153 27.89 15.56 -3.34
C ALA A 153 27.36 15.63 -4.78
N THR A 154 28.18 16.10 -5.71
CA THR A 154 27.82 16.14 -7.14
C THR A 154 27.61 14.75 -7.73
N GLU A 155 28.42 13.76 -7.35
CA GLU A 155 28.20 12.36 -7.76
C GLU A 155 26.92 11.78 -7.12
N THR A 156 26.62 12.13 -5.88
CA THR A 156 25.35 11.76 -5.23
C THR A 156 24.16 12.35 -5.98
N ILE A 157 24.21 13.62 -6.38
CA ILE A 157 23.18 14.26 -7.20
C ILE A 157 23.06 13.55 -8.56
N ARG A 158 24.18 13.19 -9.19
CA ARG A 158 24.20 12.45 -10.46
C ARG A 158 23.51 11.10 -10.31
N LYS A 159 23.82 10.33 -9.26
CA LYS A 159 23.20 9.05 -8.97
C LYS A 159 21.72 9.17 -8.64
N MET A 160 21.32 10.19 -7.86
CA MET A 160 19.91 10.48 -7.59
C MET A 160 19.15 10.78 -8.87
N ARG A 161 19.72 11.60 -9.77
CA ARG A 161 19.11 11.89 -11.07
C ARG A 161 19.01 10.65 -11.96
N ALA A 162 20.07 9.85 -12.04
CA ALA A 162 20.07 8.60 -12.81
C ALA A 162 19.11 7.55 -12.25
N ASN A 163 18.75 7.60 -10.96
CA ASN A 163 17.72 6.75 -10.35
C ASN A 163 16.30 7.34 -10.48
N MET A 164 16.17 8.65 -10.73
CA MET A 164 14.89 9.34 -10.89
C MET A 164 14.44 9.43 -12.36
N ASP A 165 15.38 9.54 -13.31
CA ASP A 165 15.10 9.39 -14.75
C ASP A 165 14.40 8.05 -15.10
N PRO A 166 14.76 6.88 -14.52
CA PRO A 166 14.03 5.63 -14.69
C PRO A 166 12.73 5.53 -13.87
N LEU A 167 12.32 6.54 -13.09
CA LEU A 167 10.95 6.61 -12.56
C LEU A 167 9.94 7.09 -13.64
N ASN A 168 10.41 7.73 -14.70
CA ASN A 168 9.58 8.09 -15.84
C ASN A 168 9.00 6.88 -16.61
N PRO A 169 9.73 5.77 -16.86
CA PRO A 169 9.15 4.58 -17.48
C PRO A 169 8.13 3.84 -16.59
N MET A 170 8.25 3.84 -15.25
CA MET A 170 7.19 3.27 -14.38
C MET A 170 5.94 4.16 -14.32
N ALA A 171 6.10 5.49 -14.41
CA ALA A 171 4.96 6.39 -14.60
C ALA A 171 4.33 6.21 -16.01
N SER A 172 5.18 6.01 -17.03
CA SER A 172 4.77 5.75 -18.42
C SER A 172 4.06 4.40 -18.62
N THR A 173 4.21 3.44 -17.71
CA THR A 173 3.44 2.18 -17.72
C THR A 173 2.09 2.27 -16.99
N LEU A 174 1.88 3.27 -16.13
CA LEU A 174 0.61 3.46 -15.43
C LEU A 174 -0.49 3.98 -16.34
N ASP A 175 -0.20 4.98 -17.19
CA ASP A 175 -1.17 5.51 -18.16
C ASP A 175 -1.77 4.43 -19.09
N PRO A 176 -0.98 3.56 -19.75
CA PRO A 176 -1.53 2.48 -20.56
C PRO A 176 -2.22 1.41 -19.72
N ALA A 177 -1.78 1.13 -18.49
CA ALA A 177 -2.48 0.20 -17.59
C ALA A 177 -3.86 0.75 -17.18
N ILE A 178 -3.96 2.04 -16.85
CA ILE A 178 -5.22 2.72 -16.55
C ILE A 178 -6.14 2.72 -17.78
N ALA A 179 -5.59 2.98 -18.97
CA ALA A 179 -6.35 2.92 -20.23
C ALA A 179 -6.88 1.49 -20.52
N GLN A 180 -6.09 0.44 -20.23
CA GLN A 180 -6.54 -0.94 -20.33
C GLN A 180 -7.63 -1.28 -19.33
N ILE A 181 -7.51 -0.84 -18.07
CA ILE A 181 -8.54 -1.03 -17.05
C ILE A 181 -9.83 -0.33 -17.48
N TYR A 182 -9.75 0.89 -18.01
CA TYR A 182 -10.91 1.63 -18.47
C TYR A 182 -11.59 0.94 -19.66
N SER A 183 -10.83 0.44 -20.62
CA SER A 183 -11.38 -0.28 -21.77
C SER A 183 -12.04 -1.59 -21.36
N GLN A 184 -11.41 -2.37 -20.46
CA GLN A 184 -11.98 -3.59 -19.90
C GLN A 184 -13.26 -3.28 -19.10
N ALA A 185 -13.23 -2.27 -18.24
CA ALA A 185 -14.39 -1.85 -17.46
C ALA A 185 -15.56 -1.40 -18.35
N SER A 186 -15.28 -0.63 -19.42
CA SER A 186 -16.32 -0.25 -20.39
C SER A 186 -16.87 -1.47 -21.13
N ALA A 187 -16.03 -2.40 -21.56
CA ALA A 187 -16.47 -3.63 -22.23
C ALA A 187 -17.37 -4.49 -21.33
N ILE A 188 -17.03 -4.61 -20.04
CA ILE A 188 -17.85 -5.31 -19.04
C ILE A 188 -19.18 -4.57 -18.84
N ARG A 189 -19.16 -3.24 -18.75
CA ARG A 189 -20.40 -2.44 -18.61
C ARG A 189 -21.30 -2.64 -19.83
N ASP A 190 -20.75 -2.66 -21.03
CA ASP A 190 -21.51 -2.82 -22.27
C ASP A 190 -22.03 -4.26 -22.43
N SER A 191 -21.27 -5.28 -21.98
CA SER A 191 -21.76 -6.66 -21.94
C SER A 191 -22.87 -6.84 -20.90
N LEU A 192 -22.76 -6.19 -19.74
CA LEU A 192 -23.81 -6.16 -18.72
C LEU A 192 -25.06 -5.46 -19.24
N ARG A 193 -24.91 -4.32 -19.92
CA ARG A 193 -26.03 -3.61 -20.56
C ARG A 193 -26.72 -4.45 -21.64
N LYS A 194 -26.00 -5.29 -22.37
CA LYS A 194 -26.58 -6.20 -23.37
C LYS A 194 -27.28 -7.40 -22.75
N SER A 195 -26.77 -7.90 -21.62
CA SER A 195 -27.34 -9.07 -20.93
C SER A 195 -28.48 -8.72 -19.99
N VAL A 196 -28.55 -7.48 -19.50
CA VAL A 196 -29.67 -6.95 -18.72
C VAL A 196 -30.60 -6.19 -19.69
N PRO A 197 -31.76 -6.76 -20.05
CA PRO A 197 -32.73 -6.07 -20.89
C PRO A 197 -33.14 -4.75 -20.24
N ALA A 198 -33.35 -3.70 -21.03
CA ALA A 198 -33.88 -2.45 -20.52
C ALA A 198 -35.27 -2.71 -19.88
N PRO A 199 -35.54 -2.17 -18.67
CA PRO A 199 -36.77 -2.45 -17.92
C PRO A 199 -38.05 -2.01 -18.65
N ASP A 200 -37.94 -1.16 -19.67
CA ASP A 200 -39.07 -0.58 -20.40
C ASP A 200 -39.24 -1.15 -21.82
N SER A 201 -38.60 -2.28 -22.15
CA SER A 201 -38.84 -2.93 -23.45
C SER A 201 -40.12 -3.76 -23.41
N ASP A 202 -41.05 -3.55 -24.34
CA ASP A 202 -42.35 -4.24 -24.39
C ASP A 202 -42.22 -5.78 -24.31
N GLU A 203 -41.15 -6.34 -24.87
CA GLU A 203 -40.85 -7.77 -24.77
C GLU A 203 -40.59 -8.25 -23.34
N THR A 204 -39.96 -7.42 -22.49
CA THR A 204 -39.68 -7.77 -21.09
C THR A 204 -40.95 -7.75 -20.25
N LEU A 205 -41.82 -6.76 -20.47
CA LEU A 205 -43.13 -6.67 -19.84
C LEU A 205 -44.00 -7.88 -20.21
N GLN A 206 -43.99 -8.29 -21.49
CA GLN A 206 -44.71 -9.48 -21.95
C GLN A 206 -44.15 -10.78 -21.35
N LYS A 207 -42.82 -10.92 -21.29
CA LYS A 207 -42.17 -12.09 -20.65
C LYS A 207 -42.49 -12.15 -19.17
N GLU A 208 -42.43 -11.03 -18.46
CA GLU A 208 -42.75 -10.97 -17.03
C GLU A 208 -44.24 -11.26 -16.77
N ALA A 209 -45.14 -10.73 -17.60
CA ALA A 209 -46.57 -11.04 -17.52
C ALA A 209 -46.85 -12.53 -17.76
N ALA A 210 -46.20 -13.15 -18.75
CA ALA A 210 -46.31 -14.57 -19.02
C ALA A 210 -45.79 -15.43 -17.85
N GLU A 211 -44.67 -15.05 -17.24
CA GLU A 211 -44.16 -15.71 -16.04
C GLU A 211 -45.13 -15.60 -14.85
N LYS A 212 -45.65 -14.39 -14.60
CA LYS A 212 -46.67 -14.16 -13.56
C LYS A 212 -47.90 -15.04 -13.77
N GLN A 213 -48.40 -15.13 -15.00
CA GLN A 213 -49.51 -16.01 -15.34
C GLN A 213 -49.19 -17.49 -15.12
N ARG A 214 -47.99 -17.96 -15.47
CA ARG A 214 -47.57 -19.36 -15.23
C ARG A 214 -47.51 -19.69 -13.74
N ARG A 215 -47.00 -18.77 -12.91
CA ARG A 215 -46.98 -18.94 -11.45
C ARG A 215 -48.40 -18.98 -10.87
N ALA A 216 -49.28 -18.08 -11.31
CA ALA A 216 -50.68 -18.07 -10.90
C ALA A 216 -51.41 -19.38 -11.27
N LYS A 217 -51.20 -19.89 -12.49
CA LYS A 217 -51.79 -21.18 -12.92
C LYS A 217 -51.30 -22.37 -12.10
N LYS A 218 -50.02 -22.41 -11.73
CA LYS A 218 -49.47 -23.48 -10.87
C LYS A 218 -50.09 -23.44 -9.48
N LEU A 219 -50.20 -22.26 -8.90
CA LEU A 219 -50.78 -22.06 -7.58
C LEU A 219 -52.29 -22.39 -7.56
N ALA A 220 -53.02 -22.06 -8.63
CA ALA A 220 -54.42 -22.47 -8.78
C ALA A 220 -54.59 -23.99 -8.83
N ARG A 221 -53.71 -24.72 -9.52
CA ARG A 221 -53.72 -26.19 -9.53
C ARG A 221 -53.44 -26.76 -8.14
N GLU A 222 -52.40 -26.27 -7.47
CA GLU A 222 -52.04 -26.74 -6.13
C GLU A 222 -53.20 -26.54 -5.12
N VAL A 223 -53.90 -25.41 -5.20
CA VAL A 223 -55.07 -25.14 -4.36
C VAL A 223 -56.23 -26.07 -4.69
N LEU A 224 -56.49 -26.35 -5.98
CA LEU A 224 -57.52 -27.29 -6.42
C LEU A 224 -57.25 -28.74 -5.97
N ASP A 225 -55.98 -29.13 -5.88
CA ASP A 225 -55.56 -30.47 -5.47
C ASP A 225 -55.57 -30.66 -3.93
N THR A 226 -55.58 -29.57 -3.16
CA THR A 226 -55.58 -29.63 -1.69
C THR A 226 -56.77 -30.38 -1.05
N PRO A 227 -58.05 -30.23 -1.46
CA PRO A 227 -59.16 -30.98 -0.86
C PRO A 227 -59.00 -32.50 -0.95
N GLU A 228 -58.46 -33.03 -2.05
CA GLU A 228 -58.18 -34.47 -2.17
C GLU A 228 -57.08 -34.92 -1.19
N ARG A 229 -56.03 -34.09 -1.03
CA ARG A 229 -54.97 -34.34 -0.05
C ARG A 229 -55.50 -34.32 1.38
N LEU A 230 -56.44 -33.42 1.69
CA LEU A 230 -57.08 -33.33 2.99
C LEU A 230 -57.96 -34.56 3.27
N ARG A 231 -58.68 -35.09 2.28
CA ARG A 231 -59.44 -36.34 2.43
C ARG A 231 -58.54 -37.52 2.78
N LYS A 232 -57.37 -37.64 2.15
CA LYS A 232 -56.38 -38.70 2.45
C LYS A 232 -55.88 -38.58 3.89
N LEU A 233 -55.52 -37.38 4.34
CA LEU A 233 -55.09 -37.13 5.72
C LEU A 233 -56.20 -37.36 6.75
N ALA A 234 -57.45 -37.06 6.40
CA ALA A 234 -58.61 -37.35 7.22
C ALA A 234 -58.87 -38.87 7.34
N ALA A 235 -58.71 -39.63 6.26
CA ALA A 235 -58.81 -41.09 6.27
C ALA A 235 -57.70 -41.75 7.11
N GLU A 236 -56.52 -41.14 7.17
CA GLU A 236 -55.42 -41.57 8.06
C GLU A 236 -55.62 -41.16 9.54
N GLY A 237 -56.71 -40.46 9.88
CA GLY A 237 -57.01 -40.00 11.24
C GLY A 237 -56.25 -38.74 11.69
N LYS A 238 -55.42 -38.13 10.82
CA LYS A 238 -54.61 -36.94 11.12
C LYS A 238 -55.39 -35.64 10.91
N MET A 239 -56.52 -35.50 11.60
CA MET A 239 -57.45 -34.37 11.41
C MET A 239 -56.82 -33.02 11.75
N LEU A 240 -55.96 -32.94 12.77
CA LEU A 240 -55.31 -31.69 13.19
C LEU A 240 -54.35 -31.15 12.13
N GLU A 241 -53.59 -32.03 11.48
CA GLU A 241 -52.68 -31.65 10.40
C GLU A 241 -53.43 -31.21 9.14
N ALA A 242 -54.54 -31.89 8.84
CA ALA A 242 -55.45 -31.49 7.77
C ALA A 242 -56.02 -30.09 8.01
N ARG A 243 -56.46 -29.77 9.24
CA ARG A 243 -56.96 -28.43 9.59
C ARG A 243 -55.90 -27.36 9.29
N ARG A 244 -54.67 -27.58 9.77
CA ARG A 244 -53.55 -26.64 9.59
C ARG A 244 -53.18 -26.45 8.12
N GLN A 245 -53.16 -27.52 7.33
CA GLN A 245 -52.86 -27.44 5.90
C GLN A 245 -53.96 -26.73 5.10
N TRP A 246 -55.21 -26.75 5.59
CA TRP A 246 -56.34 -26.11 4.92
C TRP A 246 -56.48 -24.60 5.19
N GLU A 247 -55.94 -24.08 6.30
CA GLU A 247 -56.09 -22.67 6.68
C GLU A 247 -55.61 -21.69 5.62
N MET A 248 -54.44 -21.94 5.02
CA MET A 248 -53.84 -21.03 4.03
C MET A 248 -54.51 -21.11 2.64
N PRO A 249 -54.73 -22.30 2.04
CA PRO A 249 -55.49 -22.43 0.79
C PRO A 249 -56.92 -21.88 0.92
N ARG A 250 -57.57 -22.08 2.07
CA ARG A 250 -58.91 -21.55 2.33
C ARG A 250 -58.94 -20.02 2.32
N ARG A 251 -58.05 -19.35 3.04
CA ARG A 251 -57.97 -17.88 3.04
C ARG A 251 -57.76 -17.32 1.63
N LEU A 252 -56.95 -18.01 0.84
CA LEU A 252 -56.74 -17.66 -0.55
C LEU A 252 -58.01 -17.82 -1.38
N LEU A 253 -58.73 -18.93 -1.26
CA LEU A 253 -60.01 -19.17 -1.94
C LEU A 253 -61.11 -18.18 -1.50
N GLU A 254 -61.18 -17.82 -0.22
CA GLU A 254 -62.07 -16.77 0.28
C GLU A 254 -61.73 -15.41 -0.33
N SER A 255 -60.43 -15.10 -0.49
CA SER A 255 -59.97 -13.89 -1.18
C SER A 255 -60.30 -13.90 -2.68
N TRP A 256 -60.31 -15.08 -3.32
CA TRP A 256 -60.68 -15.24 -4.73
C TRP A 256 -62.18 -15.08 -4.92
N LYS A 257 -62.98 -15.65 -4.02
CA LYS A 257 -64.43 -15.46 -3.95
C LYS A 257 -64.78 -13.98 -3.78
N ALA A 258 -64.12 -13.26 -2.86
CA ALA A 258 -64.35 -11.83 -2.66
C ALA A 258 -64.00 -10.98 -3.89
N LYS A 259 -63.02 -11.43 -4.69
CA LYS A 259 -62.61 -10.79 -5.95
C LYS A 259 -63.42 -11.27 -7.16
N GLY A 260 -64.41 -12.15 -6.98
CA GLY A 260 -65.23 -12.70 -8.07
C GLY A 260 -64.50 -13.67 -9.00
N VAL A 261 -63.36 -14.23 -8.59
CA VAL A 261 -62.54 -15.16 -9.39
C VAL A 261 -62.99 -16.60 -9.14
N GLY A 262 -63.32 -17.35 -10.20
CA GLY A 262 -63.51 -18.81 -10.14
C GLY A 262 -64.88 -19.32 -9.68
N GLY A 263 -65.87 -18.42 -9.52
CA GLY A 263 -67.30 -18.76 -9.48
C GLY A 263 -67.69 -20.02 -8.68
N LYS A 264 -68.19 -21.05 -9.38
CA LYS A 264 -68.68 -22.30 -8.80
C LYS A 264 -67.55 -23.21 -8.31
N ASP A 265 -66.48 -23.36 -9.08
CA ASP A 265 -65.34 -24.24 -8.77
C ASP A 265 -64.68 -23.86 -7.44
N VAL A 266 -64.54 -22.56 -7.16
CA VAL A 266 -63.99 -22.06 -5.88
C VAL A 266 -64.92 -22.38 -4.71
N LEU A 267 -66.24 -22.31 -4.92
CA LEU A 267 -67.24 -22.66 -3.88
C LEU A 267 -67.26 -24.16 -3.61
N GLU A 268 -67.15 -24.98 -4.65
CA GLU A 268 -67.05 -26.44 -4.55
C GLU A 268 -65.79 -26.84 -3.80
N CYS A 269 -64.61 -26.31 -4.15
CA CYS A 269 -63.38 -26.59 -3.41
C CYS A 269 -63.42 -26.13 -1.96
N LEU A 270 -64.06 -24.99 -1.67
CA LEU A 270 -64.27 -24.53 -0.29
C LEU A 270 -65.16 -25.49 0.51
N ALA A 271 -66.28 -25.93 -0.09
CA ALA A 271 -67.20 -26.87 0.54
C ALA A 271 -66.55 -28.24 0.75
N GLU A 272 -65.81 -28.73 -0.24
CA GLU A 272 -65.11 -30.01 -0.19
C GLU A 272 -63.99 -30.04 0.84
N GLY A 273 -63.19 -28.98 0.93
CA GLY A 273 -62.13 -28.86 1.94
C GLY A 273 -62.68 -28.68 3.36
N ASP A 274 -63.78 -27.92 3.53
CA ASP A 274 -64.46 -27.79 4.82
C ASP A 274 -65.09 -29.10 5.28
N ALA A 275 -65.67 -29.88 4.36
CA ALA A 275 -66.16 -31.23 4.63
C ALA A 275 -65.01 -32.19 5.00
N ALA A 276 -63.89 -32.16 4.27
CA ALA A 276 -62.73 -33.01 4.54
C ALA A 276 -62.09 -32.75 5.92
N VAL A 277 -62.12 -31.51 6.39
CA VAL A 277 -61.59 -31.12 7.69
C VAL A 277 -62.63 -31.33 8.82
N GLY A 278 -63.83 -31.84 8.52
CA GLY A 278 -64.88 -32.07 9.52
C GLY A 278 -65.43 -30.76 10.11
N ARG A 279 -65.49 -29.71 9.30
CA ARG A 279 -66.19 -28.47 9.59
C ARG A 279 -67.51 -28.51 8.83
N VAL A 280 -68.45 -29.32 9.32
CA VAL A 280 -69.79 -29.41 8.72
C VAL A 280 -70.46 -28.04 8.81
N ALA A 281 -70.81 -27.45 7.67
CA ALA A 281 -71.86 -26.44 7.62
C ALA A 281 -73.18 -27.15 7.95
N SER A 282 -73.77 -26.83 9.10
CA SER A 282 -75.03 -27.41 9.55
C SER A 282 -76.11 -27.31 8.46
N PRO A 283 -76.82 -28.39 8.10
CA PRO A 283 -78.01 -28.28 7.29
C PRO A 283 -79.12 -27.64 8.13
N SER A 284 -79.72 -26.57 7.63
CA SER A 284 -80.89 -25.93 8.22
C SER A 284 -82.10 -26.87 8.15
N VAL A 285 -82.33 -27.65 9.20
CA VAL A 285 -83.58 -28.39 9.41
C VAL A 285 -84.52 -27.49 10.21
N GLY A 286 -85.32 -26.68 9.50
CA GLY A 286 -86.49 -26.00 10.05
C GLY A 286 -87.63 -27.00 10.18
N THR A 287 -87.81 -27.56 11.36
CA THR A 287 -88.96 -28.39 11.71
C THR A 287 -90.10 -27.44 12.12
N GLU A 288 -90.98 -27.07 11.20
CA GLU A 288 -92.26 -26.44 11.56
C GLU A 288 -93.24 -27.54 11.98
N SER A 289 -93.34 -27.75 13.29
CA SER A 289 -94.49 -28.40 13.92
C SER A 289 -95.06 -27.43 14.95
N SER A 290 -96.17 -26.79 14.59
CA SER A 290 -97.06 -26.08 15.53
C SER A 290 -98.48 -26.19 14.98
N ARG A 291 -99.12 -27.31 15.28
CA ARG A 291 -100.59 -27.47 15.28
C ARG A 291 -101.09 -27.29 16.71
N SER A 292 -102.22 -26.60 16.86
CA SER A 292 -103.07 -26.36 18.06
C SER A 292 -103.13 -24.87 18.38
N SER A 293 -104.25 -24.16 18.52
CA SER A 293 -105.70 -24.43 18.69
C SER A 293 -106.36 -23.03 18.64
N ARG A 294 -107.37 -22.75 17.79
CA ARG A 294 -108.84 -22.81 18.02
C ARG A 294 -109.39 -21.79 19.03
N ASP A 295 -110.59 -21.27 18.68
CA ASP A 295 -111.54 -20.38 19.40
C ASP A 295 -111.33 -18.89 19.07
N GLU A 296 -112.27 -18.10 18.52
CA GLU A 296 -113.73 -18.15 18.26
C GLU A 296 -114.04 -17.42 16.94
#